data_AF-A0A5M9GTA4-F1
#
_entry.id   AF-A0A5M9GTA4-F1
#
_cell.length_a   1.000
_cell.length_b   1.000
_cell.length_c   1.000
_cell.angle_alpha   90.00
_cell.angle_beta   90.00
_cell.angle_gamma   90.00
#
_symmetry.space_group_name_H-M   'P 1'
#
loop_
_entity.id
_entity.type
_entity.pdbx_description
1 polymer ?
#
loop_
_entity_poly.entity_id
_entity_poly.type
_entity_poly.pdbx_seq_one_letter_code
_entity_poly.pdbx_strand_id
1 'polypeptide(L)' 'MTSINIRLAELNLDALFVEQPRRLGLATIGDVLDSRLETLSKQKDFTYTWYADLLDLLKEHGLLGEFQQRQL' A
#
# COMPACT_ATOMS: atom_id res chain seq x y z
N MET A 1 10.15 15.04 -1.13
CA MET A 1 8.87 14.73 -1.81
C MET A 1 9.10 13.85 -3.04
N THR A 2 9.88 12.77 -2.92
CA THR A 2 10.29 11.92 -4.07
C THR A 2 9.71 10.50 -4.00
N SER A 3 9.25 10.05 -2.83
CA SER A 3 8.84 8.66 -2.57
C SER A 3 7.46 8.29 -3.16
N ILE A 4 6.68 9.28 -3.58
CA ILE A 4 5.28 9.11 -4.04
C ILE A 4 5.23 8.34 -5.37
N ASN A 5 6.25 8.49 -6.23
CA ASN A 5 6.30 7.86 -7.56
C ASN A 5 6.95 6.48 -7.57
N ILE A 6 7.42 5.97 -6.42
CA ILE A 6 8.06 4.65 -6.37
C ILE A 6 6.98 3.59 -6.58
N ARG A 7 7.22 2.65 -7.52
CA ARG A 7 6.26 1.56 -7.77
C ARG A 7 6.32 0.56 -6.63
N LEU A 8 5.17 0.01 -6.25
CA LEU A 8 5.11 -1.06 -5.25
C LEU A 8 5.91 -2.29 -5.68
N ALA A 9 5.97 -2.55 -6.99
CA ALA A 9 6.78 -3.59 -7.61
C ALA A 9 8.30 -3.41 -7.46
N GLU A 10 8.77 -2.19 -7.12
CA GLU A 10 10.19 -1.90 -6.91
C GLU A 10 10.59 -1.99 -5.43
N LEU A 11 9.61 -2.03 -4.52
CA LEU A 11 9.84 -2.02 -3.06
C LEU A 11 9.82 -3.42 -2.46
N ASN A 12 9.07 -4.33 -3.08
CA ASN A 12 8.95 -5.70 -2.60
C ASN A 12 9.17 -6.69 -3.76
N LEU A 13 10.04 -7.67 -3.52
CA LEU A 13 10.35 -8.74 -4.46
C LEU A 13 9.36 -9.91 -4.38
N ASP A 14 8.47 -9.91 -3.39
CA ASP A 14 7.42 -10.93 -3.29
C ASP A 14 6.35 -10.71 -4.37
N ALA A 15 6.33 -11.58 -5.37
CA ALA A 15 5.38 -11.52 -6.48
C ALA A 15 3.92 -11.61 -6.02
N LEU A 16 3.63 -12.31 -4.91
CA LEU A 16 2.27 -12.38 -4.36
C LEU A 16 1.85 -11.04 -3.77
N PHE A 17 2.77 -10.37 -3.09
CA PHE A 17 2.52 -9.03 -2.56
C PHE A 17 2.32 -7.99 -3.66
N VAL A 18 3.02 -8.09 -4.81
CA VAL A 18 2.94 -7.08 -5.89
C VAL A 18 1.67 -7.21 -6.75
N GLU A 19 1.13 -8.42 -6.89
CA GLU A 19 -0.07 -8.66 -7.70
C GLU A 19 -1.36 -8.15 -7.02
N GLN A 20 -1.40 -8.18 -5.70
CA GLN A 20 -2.59 -7.77 -4.93
C GLN A 20 -2.89 -6.25 -5.00
N PRO A 21 -1.93 -5.33 -4.81
CA PRO A 21 -2.13 -3.90 -5.01
C PRO A 21 -2.52 -3.59 -6.45
N ARG A 22 -1.94 -4.29 -7.45
CA ARG A 22 -2.35 -4.12 -8.85
C ARG A 22 -3.83 -4.40 -9.07
N ARG A 23 -4.35 -5.48 -8.46
CA ARG A 23 -5.79 -5.82 -8.51
C ARG A 23 -6.65 -4.79 -7.78
N LEU A 24 -6.11 -4.16 -6.74
CA LEU A 24 -6.75 -3.06 -6.01
C LEU A 24 -6.64 -1.70 -6.71
N GLY A 25 -5.97 -1.63 -7.86
CA GLY A 25 -5.74 -0.40 -8.62
C GLY A 25 -4.60 0.48 -8.08
N LEU A 26 -3.74 -0.07 -7.22
CA LEU A 26 -2.61 0.60 -6.59
C LEU A 26 -1.32 0.23 -7.34
N ALA A 27 -0.62 1.22 -7.89
CA ALA A 27 0.63 1.00 -8.62
C ALA A 27 1.85 1.56 -7.88
N THR A 28 1.67 2.63 -7.12
CA THR A 28 2.72 3.41 -6.47
C THR A 28 2.48 3.55 -4.96
N ILE A 29 3.52 3.95 -4.22
CA ILE A 29 3.32 4.33 -2.81
C ILE A 29 2.36 5.51 -2.70
N GLY A 30 2.38 6.43 -3.67
CA GLY A 30 1.42 7.53 -3.71
C GLY A 30 -0.03 7.07 -3.73
N ASP A 31 -0.34 6.07 -4.57
CA ASP A 31 -1.68 5.49 -4.62
C ASP A 31 -2.08 4.87 -3.28
N VAL A 32 -1.14 4.18 -2.61
CA VAL A 32 -1.37 3.64 -1.26
C VAL A 32 -1.63 4.75 -0.26
N LEU A 33 -0.81 5.80 -0.25
CA LEU A 33 -0.93 6.91 0.69
C LEU A 33 -2.23 7.71 0.51
N ASP A 34 -2.72 7.81 -0.72
CA ASP A 34 -3.97 8.50 -1.04
C ASP A 34 -5.21 7.61 -0.87
N SER A 35 -5.03 6.29 -0.96
CA SER A 35 -6.11 5.34 -0.80
C SER A 35 -6.69 5.35 0.62
N ARG A 36 -8.02 5.25 0.71
CA ARG A 36 -8.72 5.13 1.99
C ARG A 36 -8.94 3.67 2.35
N LEU A 37 -8.61 3.29 3.58
CA LEU A 37 -8.82 1.95 4.12
C LEU A 37 -10.28 1.53 4.04
N GLU A 38 -11.22 2.45 4.28
CA GLU A 38 -12.65 2.18 4.12
C GLU A 38 -13.03 1.77 2.70
N THR A 39 -12.34 2.28 1.69
CA THR A 39 -12.58 1.93 0.28
C THR A 39 -11.86 0.64 -0.07
N LEU A 40 -10.60 0.49 0.37
CA LEU A 40 -9.80 -0.71 0.11
C LEU A 40 -10.41 -1.96 0.74
N SER A 41 -10.83 -1.88 2.01
CA SER A 41 -11.42 -3.01 2.74
C SER A 41 -12.73 -3.54 2.13
N LYS A 42 -13.39 -2.77 1.27
CA LYS A 42 -14.60 -3.17 0.53
C LYS A 42 -14.28 -3.89 -0.79
N GLN A 43 -13.04 -3.85 -1.26
CA GLN A 43 -12.63 -4.54 -2.48
C GLN A 43 -12.44 -6.04 -2.23
N LYS A 44 -12.83 -6.88 -3.21
CA LYS A 44 -12.77 -8.34 -3.08
C LYS A 44 -11.35 -8.90 -2.94
N ASP A 45 -10.38 -8.23 -3.53
CA ASP A 45 -8.97 -8.63 -3.51
C ASP A 45 -8.22 -8.16 -2.26
N PHE A 46 -8.89 -7.36 -1.41
CA PHE A 46 -8.31 -6.91 -0.15
C PHE A 46 -8.32 -8.03 0.89
N THR A 47 -7.18 -8.24 1.54
CA THR A 47 -7.05 -9.19 2.64
C THR A 47 -6.31 -8.55 3.79
N TYR A 48 -6.65 -8.95 5.02
CA TYR A 48 -5.98 -8.45 6.21
C TYR A 48 -4.51 -8.87 6.29
N THR A 49 -4.16 -10.03 5.71
CA THR A 49 -2.76 -10.49 5.59
C THR A 49 -1.96 -9.52 4.74
N TRP A 50 -2.44 -9.24 3.52
CA TRP A 50 -1.78 -8.28 2.64
C TRP A 50 -1.70 -6.87 3.26
N TYR A 51 -2.75 -6.46 3.96
CA TYR A 51 -2.75 -5.17 4.65
C TYR A 51 -1.69 -5.10 5.75
N ALA A 52 -1.49 -6.18 6.52
CA ALA A 52 -0.41 -6.25 7.50
C ALA A 52 0.96 -6.13 6.83
N ASP A 53 1.20 -6.88 5.74
CA ASP A 53 2.44 -6.80 4.97
C ASP A 53 2.68 -5.39 4.39
N LEU A 54 1.61 -4.71 3.97
CA LEU A 54 1.67 -3.33 3.48
C LEU A 54 2.06 -2.36 4.59
N LEU A 55 1.50 -2.51 5.80
CA LEU A 55 1.83 -1.67 6.94
C LEU A 55 3.29 -1.86 7.36
N ASP A 56 3.79 -3.09 7.35
CA ASP A 56 5.20 -3.37 7.64
C ASP A 56 6.11 -2.74 6.57
N LEU A 57 5.78 -2.85 5.29
CA LEU A 57 6.52 -2.18 4.21
C LEU A 57 6.53 -0.66 4.40
N LEU A 58 5.36 -0.05 4.67
CA LEU A 58 5.28 1.38 4.93
C LEU A 58 6.11 1.79 6.16
N LYS A 59 6.20 0.93 7.17
CA LYS A 59 7.01 1.16 8.38
C LYS A 59 8.50 1.11 8.06
N GLU A 60 8.95 0.12 7.28
CA GLU A 60 10.35 0.01 6.84
C GLU A 60 10.81 1.23 6.05
N HIS A 61 9.91 1.82 5.26
CA HIS A 61 10.17 3.02 4.49
C HIS A 61 9.91 4.34 5.26
N GLY A 62 9.50 4.28 6.53
CA GLY A 62 9.21 5.46 7.35
C GLY A 62 7.95 6.24 6.94
N LEU A 63 7.06 5.62 6.15
CA LEU A 63 5.85 6.22 5.58
C LEU A 63 4.57 5.84 6.34
N LEU A 64 4.64 4.88 7.27
CA LEU A 64 3.48 4.42 8.05
C LEU A 64 2.78 5.57 8.80
N GLY A 65 3.53 6.47 9.42
CA GLY A 65 2.96 7.60 10.14
C GLY A 65 2.19 8.56 9.22
N GLU A 66 2.72 8.82 8.02
CA GLU A 66 2.05 9.64 7.00
C GLU A 66 0.76 8.96 6.51
N PHE A 67 0.83 7.66 6.23
CA PHE A 67 -0.34 6.88 5.84
C PHE A 67 -1.45 6.98 6.90
N GLN A 68 -1.14 6.73 8.17
CA GLN A 68 -2.11 6.78 9.27
C GLN A 68 -2.72 8.17 9.45
N GLN A 69 -1.93 9.24 9.32
CA GLN A 69 -2.44 10.61 9.38
C GLN A 69 -3.44 10.93 8.25
N ARG A 70 -3.27 10.33 7.07
CA ARG A 70 -4.18 10.50 5.92
C ARG A 70 -5.46 9.67 6.02
N GLN A 71 -5.49 8.68 6.93
CA GLN A 71 -6.69 7.86 7.20
C GLN A 71 -7.62 8.46 8.27
N LEU A 72 -7.14 9.45 9.05
CA LEU A 72 -7.92 10.20 10.04
C LEU A 72 -8.79 11.26 9.37
#